data_AF-A0A2H4U8U8-F1
#
_entry.id   AF-A0A2H4U8U8-F1
#
_cell.length_a   1.000
_cell.length_b   1.000
_cell.length_c   1.000
_cell.angle_alpha   90.00
_cell.angle_beta   90.00
_cell.angle_gamma   90.00
#
_symmetry.space_group_name_H-M   'P 1'
#
loop_
_entity.id
_entity.type
_entity.pdbx_description
1 polymer ?
#
loop_
_entity_poly.entity_id
_entity_poly.type
_entity_poly.pdbx_seq_one_letter_code
_entity_poly.pdbx_strand_id
1 'polypeptide(L)'
;MYENAQELKNCFRQNSKQEAIEQFKQYLQNYRAIPVVLKDFIRKHIINHFHRYVEHLDDENIEKTSNKVENYYRQTNPEIIKKLYKTKKGILTFLDFQMQNWTQKHIKIK
;
A
#
# COMPACT_ATOMS: atom_id res chain seq x y z
N MET A 1 10.82 21.06 12.61
CA MET A 1 10.41 19.66 12.30
C MET A 1 9.44 19.57 11.13
N TYR A 2 8.37 20.38 11.10
CA TYR A 2 7.37 20.34 10.03
C TYR A 2 7.93 20.59 8.63
N GLU A 3 8.86 21.54 8.47
CA GLU A 3 9.48 21.85 7.16
C GLU A 3 10.29 20.67 6.59
N ASN A 4 11.18 20.07 7.40
CA ASN A 4 11.98 18.91 6.97
C ASN A 4 11.12 17.70 6.56
N ALA A 5 10.00 17.49 7.24
CA ALA A 5 9.06 16.44 6.88
C ALA A 5 8.33 16.76 5.56
N GLN A 6 8.05 18.03 5.31
CA GLN A 6 7.43 18.49 4.06
C GLN A 6 8.40 18.38 2.88
N GLU A 7 9.66 18.73 3.06
CA GLU A 7 10.73 18.54 2.06
C GLU A 7 10.91 17.06 1.70
N LEU A 8 10.92 16.17 2.70
CA LEU A 8 10.96 14.73 2.45
C LEU A 8 9.74 14.27 1.63
N LYS A 9 8.53 14.75 1.94
CA LYS A 9 7.32 14.43 1.17
C LYS A 9 7.42 14.92 -0.27
N ASN A 10 8.02 16.08 -0.50
CA ASN A 10 8.18 16.63 -1.85
C ASN A 10 9.04 15.72 -2.73
N CYS A 11 10.00 14.98 -2.16
CA CYS A 11 10.79 13.98 -2.90
C CYS A 11 9.93 12.89 -3.58
N PHE A 12 8.72 12.61 -3.07
CA PHE A 12 7.78 11.61 -3.62
C PHE A 12 6.66 12.21 -4.48
N ARG A 13 6.71 13.53 -4.75
CA ARG A 13 5.70 14.29 -5.50
C ARG A 13 6.29 14.91 -6.79
N GLN A 14 7.29 14.24 -7.37
CA GLN A 14 7.92 14.66 -8.62
C GLN A 14 7.20 14.04 -9.83
N ASN A 15 7.53 14.52 -11.04
CA ASN A 15 6.90 14.05 -12.27
C ASN A 15 7.61 12.84 -12.86
N SER A 16 8.87 12.60 -12.48
CA SER A 16 9.63 11.43 -12.88
C SER A 16 10.46 10.85 -11.73
N LYS A 17 10.82 9.58 -11.85
CA LYS A 17 11.76 8.91 -10.95
C LYS A 17 13.11 9.62 -10.88
N GLN A 18 13.62 10.10 -12.02
CA GLN A 18 14.90 10.79 -12.06
C GLN A 18 14.88 12.09 -11.25
N GLU A 19 13.84 12.91 -11.42
CA GLU A 19 13.61 14.11 -10.61
C GLU A 19 13.49 13.78 -9.12
N ALA A 20 12.74 12.72 -8.78
CA ALA A 20 12.58 12.28 -7.40
C ALA A 20 13.91 11.88 -6.75
N ILE A 21 14.76 11.15 -7.47
CA ILE A 21 16.08 10.73 -7.00
C ILE A 21 16.98 11.94 -6.80
N GLU A 22 17.00 12.88 -7.73
CA GLU A 22 17.86 14.06 -7.64
C GLU A 22 17.41 14.98 -6.49
N GLN A 23 16.11 15.21 -6.34
CA GLN A 23 15.55 15.95 -5.21
C GLN A 23 15.89 15.29 -3.87
N PHE A 24 15.81 13.96 -3.80
CA PHE A 24 16.16 13.22 -2.58
C PHE A 24 17.65 13.31 -2.25
N LYS A 25 18.55 13.26 -3.25
CA LYS A 25 19.98 13.50 -3.02
C LYS A 25 20.22 14.90 -2.49
N GLN A 26 19.60 15.93 -3.07
CA GLN A 26 19.72 17.31 -2.60
C GLN A 26 19.22 17.46 -1.16
N TYR A 27 18.08 16.86 -0.82
CA TYR A 27 17.58 16.82 0.55
C TYR A 27 18.59 16.19 1.52
N LEU A 28 19.27 15.12 1.10
CA LEU A 28 20.32 14.48 1.89
C LEU A 28 21.63 15.28 1.96
N GLN A 29 21.90 16.26 1.09
CA GLN A 29 23.12 17.08 1.21
C GLN A 29 23.13 17.87 2.53
N ASN A 30 21.96 18.31 2.98
CA ASN A 30 21.78 18.97 4.28
C ASN A 30 21.42 17.98 5.40
N TYR A 31 21.91 16.74 5.34
CA TYR A 31 21.55 15.68 6.30
C TYR A 31 21.70 16.11 7.76
N ARG A 32 22.71 16.92 8.10
CA ARG A 32 22.93 17.39 9.48
C ARG A 32 21.77 18.21 10.05
N ALA A 33 21.07 18.99 9.21
CA ALA A 33 19.92 19.80 9.61
C ALA A 33 18.64 18.99 9.84
N ILE A 34 18.60 17.73 9.36
CA ILE A 34 17.44 16.87 9.51
C ILE A 34 17.26 16.47 10.99
N PRO A 35 16.04 16.58 11.56
CA PRO A 35 15.72 16.08 12.90
C PRO A 35 16.11 14.62 13.09
N VAL A 36 16.61 14.26 14.27
CA VAL A 36 17.12 12.90 14.58
C VAL A 36 16.08 11.80 14.31
N VAL A 37 14.82 12.05 14.68
CA VAL A 37 13.71 11.11 14.43
C VAL A 37 13.54 10.80 12.94
N LEU A 38 13.65 11.83 12.09
CA LEU A 38 13.56 11.66 10.64
C LEU A 38 14.80 10.98 10.07
N LYS A 39 16.01 11.31 10.57
CA LYS A 39 17.25 10.65 10.16
C LYS A 39 17.17 9.14 10.36
N ASP A 40 16.72 8.70 11.52
CA ASP A 40 16.61 7.27 11.81
C ASP A 40 15.60 6.57 10.90
N PHE A 41 14.45 7.22 10.65
CA PHE A 41 13.45 6.71 9.73
C PHE A 41 14.00 6.61 8.30
N ILE A 42 14.62 7.67 7.81
CA ILE A 42 15.21 7.75 6.47
C ILE A 42 16.29 6.67 6.29
N ARG A 43 17.19 6.54 7.26
CA ARG A 43 18.29 5.56 7.22
C ARG A 43 17.78 4.12 7.21
N LYS A 44 16.79 3.79 8.05
CA LYS A 44 16.30 2.42 8.21
C LYS A 44 15.35 2.00 7.09
N HIS A 45 14.50 2.91 6.62
CA HIS A 45 13.38 2.54 5.75
C HIS A 45 13.46 3.13 4.34
N ILE A 46 14.05 4.31 4.17
CA ILE A 46 13.97 5.05 2.89
C ILE A 46 15.22 4.86 2.04
N ILE A 47 16.42 5.11 2.58
CA ILE A 47 17.66 5.20 1.77
C ILE A 47 17.86 4.00 0.84
N ASN A 48 17.71 2.78 1.37
CA ASN A 48 17.98 1.56 0.60
C ASN A 48 16.86 1.22 -0.40
N HIS A 49 15.67 1.78 -0.22
CA HIS A 49 14.46 1.38 -0.95
C HIS A 49 13.84 2.53 -1.75
N PHE A 50 14.45 3.73 -1.72
CA PHE A 50 13.88 4.93 -2.31
C PHE A 50 13.53 4.72 -3.80
N HIS A 51 14.43 4.11 -4.58
CA HIS A 51 14.18 3.78 -5.98
C HIS A 51 12.87 3.00 -6.18
N ARG A 52 12.59 2.01 -5.33
CA ARG A 52 11.36 1.19 -5.41
C ARG A 52 10.12 2.02 -5.09
N TYR A 53 10.24 2.96 -4.16
CA TYR A 53 9.11 3.81 -3.77
C TYR A 53 8.72 4.82 -4.83
N VAL A 54 9.63 5.19 -5.72
CA VAL A 54 9.38 6.16 -6.80
C VAL A 54 9.18 5.50 -8.17
N GLU A 55 9.22 4.16 -8.25
CA GLU A 55 9.03 3.42 -9.52
C GLU A 55 7.67 3.72 -10.17
N HIS A 56 6.64 3.93 -9.35
CA HIS A 56 5.29 4.32 -9.79
C HIS A 56 5.23 5.66 -10.54
N LEU A 57 6.29 6.47 -10.54
CA LEU A 57 6.34 7.72 -11.30
C LEU A 57 6.59 7.47 -12.79
N ASP A 58 7.30 6.39 -13.12
CA ASP A 58 7.66 6.06 -14.51
C ASP A 58 6.82 4.88 -15.06
N ASP A 59 6.26 4.04 -14.19
CA ASP A 59 5.44 2.90 -14.58
C ASP A 59 3.99 3.04 -14.08
N GLU A 60 3.07 3.32 -15.01
CA GLU A 60 1.63 3.45 -14.74
C GLU A 60 0.98 2.16 -14.21
N ASN A 61 1.59 1.00 -14.43
CA ASN A 61 1.07 -0.28 -13.91
C ASN A 61 1.31 -0.43 -12.41
N ILE A 62 2.25 0.34 -11.85
CA ILE A 62 2.59 0.32 -10.43
C ILE A 62 1.76 1.39 -9.73
N GLU A 63 0.88 0.96 -8.82
CA GLU A 63 0.10 1.93 -8.06
C GLU A 63 0.91 2.66 -7.01
N LYS A 64 0.63 3.95 -6.86
CA LYS A 64 1.22 4.80 -5.82
C LYS A 64 0.88 4.36 -4.40
N THR A 65 -0.26 3.70 -4.19
CA THR A 65 -0.79 3.37 -2.87
C THR A 65 -1.08 1.88 -2.73
N SER A 66 -0.88 1.32 -1.55
CA SER A 66 -1.24 -0.05 -1.20
C SER A 66 -2.74 -0.31 -1.05
N ASN A 67 -3.61 0.67 -1.34
CA ASN A 67 -5.06 0.59 -1.10
C ASN A 67 -5.72 -0.66 -1.69
N LYS A 68 -5.39 -1.01 -2.94
CA LYS A 68 -5.92 -2.23 -3.57
C LYS A 68 -5.49 -3.50 -2.83
N VAL A 69 -4.22 -3.57 -2.46
CA VAL A 69 -3.64 -4.71 -1.72
C VAL A 69 -4.24 -4.81 -0.31
N GLU A 70 -4.34 -3.69 0.40
CA GLU A 70 -4.94 -3.64 1.73
C GLU A 70 -6.43 -4.01 1.69
N ASN A 71 -7.19 -3.50 0.71
CA ASN A 71 -8.58 -3.87 0.52
C ASN A 71 -8.73 -5.37 0.22
N TYR A 72 -7.87 -5.92 -0.64
CA TYR A 72 -7.87 -7.34 -0.97
C TYR A 72 -7.66 -8.19 0.28
N TYR A 73 -6.59 -7.92 1.05
CA TYR A 73 -6.32 -8.69 2.27
C TYR A 73 -7.39 -8.45 3.34
N ARG A 74 -7.95 -7.24 3.49
CA ARG A 74 -9.08 -7.01 4.42
C ARG A 74 -10.27 -7.90 4.12
N GLN A 75 -10.60 -8.13 2.86
CA GLN A 75 -11.73 -8.97 2.44
C GLN A 75 -11.38 -10.47 2.49
N THR A 76 -10.12 -10.84 2.24
CA THR A 76 -9.69 -12.24 2.08
C THR A 76 -8.99 -12.81 3.31
N ASN A 77 -8.74 -12.01 4.38
CA ASN A 77 -7.93 -12.45 5.50
C ASN A 77 -8.54 -13.68 6.21
N PRO A 78 -7.79 -14.78 6.34
CA PRO A 78 -8.25 -16.00 6.99
C PRO A 78 -8.75 -15.80 8.41
N GLU A 79 -8.37 -14.78 9.18
CA GLU A 79 -8.94 -14.59 10.53
C GLU A 79 -10.42 -14.18 10.53
N ILE A 80 -10.82 -13.29 9.63
CA ILE A 80 -12.22 -12.87 9.47
C ILE A 80 -13.04 -14.06 8.98
N ILE A 81 -12.51 -14.77 7.98
CA ILE A 81 -13.08 -15.98 7.40
C ILE A 81 -13.19 -17.12 8.45
N LYS A 82 -12.14 -17.37 9.25
CA LYS A 82 -12.13 -18.36 10.33
C LYS A 82 -13.09 -18.01 11.45
N LYS A 83 -13.25 -16.72 11.80
CA LYS A 83 -14.25 -16.27 12.80
C LYS A 83 -15.67 -16.53 12.32
N LEU A 84 -15.98 -16.31 11.05
CA LEU A 84 -17.28 -16.62 10.46
C LEU A 84 -17.58 -18.13 10.51
N TYR A 85 -16.60 -19.01 10.26
CA TYR A 85 -16.81 -20.47 10.27
C TYR A 85 -16.69 -21.13 11.64
N LYS A 86 -16.33 -20.39 12.69
CA LYS A 86 -16.11 -20.94 14.04
C LYS A 86 -17.39 -21.53 14.65
N THR A 87 -18.57 -21.15 14.15
CA THR A 87 -19.86 -21.66 14.60
C THR A 87 -20.57 -22.44 13.50
N LYS A 88 -21.33 -23.49 13.87
CA LYS A 88 -22.15 -24.27 12.92
C LYS A 88 -23.07 -23.38 12.07
N LYS A 89 -23.65 -22.34 12.67
CA LYS A 89 -24.50 -21.37 11.97
C LYS A 89 -23.70 -20.59 10.92
N GLY A 90 -22.52 -20.10 11.28
CA GLY A 90 -21.73 -19.27 10.37
C GLY A 90 -21.15 -20.02 9.16
N ILE A 91 -20.80 -21.30 9.30
CA ILE A 91 -20.40 -22.11 8.13
C ILE A 91 -21.58 -22.44 7.20
N LEU A 92 -22.76 -22.71 7.76
CA LEU A 92 -23.98 -22.94 6.96
C LEU A 92 -24.40 -21.68 6.20
N THR A 93 -24.39 -20.51 6.86
CA THR A 93 -24.69 -19.23 6.22
C THR A 93 -23.72 -18.92 5.08
N PHE A 94 -22.43 -19.22 5.24
CA PHE A 94 -21.46 -19.04 4.16
C PHE A 94 -21.71 -19.96 2.97
N LEU A 95 -21.97 -21.24 3.21
CA LEU A 95 -22.28 -22.20 2.13
C LEU A 95 -23.54 -21.78 1.36
N ASP A 96 -24.56 -21.28 2.06
CA ASP A 96 -25.77 -20.75 1.44
C ASP A 96 -25.47 -19.52 0.55
N PHE A 97 -24.68 -18.56 1.04
CA PHE A 97 -24.25 -17.42 0.22
C PHE A 97 -23.40 -17.83 -1.01
N GLN A 98 -22.51 -18.80 -0.87
CA GLN A 98 -21.74 -19.32 -1.99
C GLN A 98 -22.63 -20.00 -3.04
N MET A 99 -23.58 -20.82 -2.58
CA MET A 99 -24.56 -21.47 -3.45
C MET A 99 -25.42 -20.44 -4.20
N GLN A 100 -25.93 -19.41 -3.51
CA GLN A 100 -26.71 -18.33 -4.14
C GLN A 100 -25.91 -17.55 -5.18
N ASN A 101 -24.67 -17.16 -4.84
CA ASN A 101 -23.78 -16.45 -5.78
C ASN A 101 -23.43 -17.29 -7.01
N TRP A 102 -23.18 -18.60 -6.82
CA TRP A 102 -22.93 -19.52 -7.93
C TRP A 102 -24.17 -19.67 -8.81
N THR A 103 -25.33 -19.86 -8.18
CA THR A 103 -26.63 -19.98 -8.86
C THR A 103 -26.93 -18.73 -9.69
N GLN A 104 -26.74 -17.54 -9.14
CA GLN A 104 -26.95 -16.28 -9.85
C GLN A 104 -26.00 -16.08 -11.04
N LYS A 105 -24.75 -16.55 -10.93
CA LYS A 105 -23.74 -16.42 -12.00
C LYS A 105 -23.90 -17.47 -13.11
N HIS A 106 -24.45 -18.64 -12.79
CA HIS A 106 -24.47 -19.79 -13.69
C HIS A 106 -25.85 -20.20 -14.20
N ILE A 107 -26.93 -19.77 -13.55
CA ILE A 107 -28.27 -19.87 -14.13
C ILE A 107 -28.45 -18.72 -15.12
N LYS A 108 -28.29 -19.01 -16.41
CA LYS A 108 -28.80 -18.14 -17.47
C LYS A 108 -30.32 -18.25 -17.47
N ILE A 109 -31.01 -17.21 -17.02
CA ILE A 109 -32.45 -17.06 -17.30
C ILE A 109 -32.55 -17.01 -18.83
N LYS A 110 -33.27 -17.98 -19.41
CA LYS A 110 -33.51 -18.11 -20.83
C LYS A 110 -34.82 -17.45 -21.20
#